data_AF-G2FD73-F1
#
_entry.id   AF-G2FD73-F1
#
_cell.length_a   1.000
_cell.length_b   1.000
_cell.length_c   1.000
_cell.angle_alpha   90.00
_cell.angle_beta   90.00
_cell.angle_gamma   90.00
#
_symmetry.space_group_name_H-M   'P 1'
#
loop_
_entity.id
_entity.type
_entity.pdbx_description
1 polymer ?
#
loop_
_entity_poly.entity_id
_entity_poly.type
_entity_poly.pdbx_seq_one_letter_code
_entity_poly.pdbx_strand_id
1 'polypeptide(L)'
;MAKPKPNRSRALQDRLNSLTSRYGRWRNKSHAERLGSPLERPQIPAGVGVGVAEKAGGTGGGIASPLTEQPNTRVFFDQPITSSDGLFIFDDLVPQTEKYTDADGAEVVINKANPYG
;
A
#
# COMPACT_ATOMS: atom_id res chain seq x y z
N MET A 1 -3.71 54.33 -42.45
CA MET A 1 -4.83 53.94 -41.57
C MET A 1 -4.30 53.12 -40.41
N ALA A 2 -4.26 53.68 -39.19
CA ALA A 2 -3.75 52.98 -38.02
C ALA A 2 -4.86 52.14 -37.38
N LYS A 3 -4.62 50.84 -37.13
CA LYS A 3 -5.59 49.95 -36.46
C LYS A 3 -5.81 50.42 -35.01
N PRO A 4 -7.06 50.47 -34.52
CA PRO A 4 -7.34 50.85 -33.14
C PRO A 4 -6.68 49.86 -32.17
N LYS A 5 -5.96 50.38 -31.17
CA LYS A 5 -5.33 49.56 -30.13
C LYS A 5 -6.44 48.84 -29.33
N PRO A 6 -6.31 47.53 -29.09
CA PRO A 6 -7.34 46.78 -28.37
C PRO A 6 -7.49 47.33 -26.95
N ASN A 7 -8.73 47.55 -26.54
CA ASN A 7 -9.07 48.07 -25.22
C ASN A 7 -8.67 47.03 -24.15
N ARG A 8 -7.63 47.33 -23.36
CA ARG A 8 -6.99 46.39 -22.43
C ARG A 8 -7.96 45.82 -21.39
N SER A 9 -8.96 46.60 -20.97
CA SER A 9 -9.98 46.15 -20.01
C SER A 9 -10.84 45.01 -20.56
N ARG A 10 -11.22 45.08 -21.84
CA ARG A 10 -12.03 44.05 -22.51
C ARG A 10 -11.25 42.75 -22.68
N ALA A 11 -9.98 42.85 -23.09
CA ALA A 11 -9.10 41.68 -23.22
C ALA A 11 -8.84 40.97 -21.88
N LEU A 12 -8.76 41.71 -20.77
CA LEU A 12 -8.64 41.14 -19.44
C LEU A 12 -9.94 40.45 -19.00
N GLN A 13 -11.10 41.05 -19.27
CA GLN A 13 -12.39 40.46 -18.94
C GLN A 13 -12.64 39.16 -19.71
N ASP A 14 -12.33 39.14 -21.01
CA ASP A 14 -12.45 37.94 -21.84
C ASP A 14 -11.50 36.83 -21.35
N ARG A 15 -10.29 37.19 -20.92
CA ARG A 15 -9.33 36.24 -20.35
C ARG A 15 -9.81 35.68 -19.01
N LEU A 16 -10.37 36.51 -18.14
CA LEU A 16 -10.97 36.05 -16.87
C LEU A 16 -12.13 35.10 -17.12
N ASN A 17 -13.05 35.44 -18.02
CA ASN A 17 -14.17 34.58 -18.42
C ASN A 17 -13.68 33.23 -19.01
N SER A 18 -12.59 33.25 -19.80
CA SER A 18 -11.97 32.03 -20.34
C SER A 18 -11.33 31.13 -19.27
N LEU A 19 -10.87 31.70 -18.16
CA LEU A 19 -10.28 30.94 -17.05
C LEU A 19 -11.40 30.31 -16.24
N THR A 20 -12.41 31.09 -15.84
CA THR A 20 -13.53 30.61 -15.05
C THR A 20 -14.29 29.47 -15.75
N SER A 21 -14.52 29.58 -17.06
CA SER A 21 -15.16 28.52 -17.87
C SER A 21 -14.30 27.25 -18.00
N ARG A 22 -12.96 27.36 -17.97
CA ARG A 22 -12.07 26.19 -17.93
C ARG A 22 -12.11 25.51 -16.56
N TYR A 23 -12.07 26.27 -15.47
CA TYR A 23 -12.13 25.72 -14.12
C TYR A 23 -13.47 25.01 -13.82
N GLY A 24 -14.60 25.54 -14.31
CA GLY A 24 -15.92 24.90 -14.16
C GLY A 24 -16.00 23.53 -14.83
N ARG A 25 -15.38 23.36 -16.01
CA ARG A 25 -15.35 22.09 -16.75
C ARG A 25 -14.61 20.97 -16.01
N TRP A 26 -13.63 21.28 -15.17
CA TRP A 26 -12.92 20.27 -14.38
C TRP A 26 -13.65 19.91 -13.09
N ARG A 27 -14.42 20.84 -12.49
CA ARG A 27 -15.24 20.56 -11.29
C ARG A 27 -16.47 19.70 -11.60
N ASN A 28 -16.96 19.76 -12.84
CA ASN A 28 -18.16 19.01 -13.24
C ASN A 28 -17.86 17.61 -13.78
N LYS A 29 -16.59 17.20 -13.84
CA LYS A 29 -16.23 15.81 -14.15
C LYS A 29 -16.50 14.94 -12.93
N SER A 30 -17.12 13.79 -13.16
CA SER A 30 -17.30 12.77 -12.13
C SER A 30 -15.94 12.29 -11.62
N HIS A 31 -15.90 11.75 -10.39
CA HIS A 31 -14.67 11.21 -9.80
C HIS A 31 -14.02 10.13 -10.70
N ALA A 32 -14.85 9.33 -11.38
CA ALA A 32 -14.40 8.30 -12.33
C ALA A 32 -13.73 8.89 -13.60
N GLU A 33 -14.26 9.98 -14.16
CA GLU A 33 -13.65 10.66 -15.31
C GLU A 33 -12.31 11.33 -14.99
N ARG A 34 -12.04 11.60 -13.70
CA ARG A 34 -10.79 12.21 -13.25
C ARG A 34 -9.67 11.18 -13.02
N LEU A 35 -10.04 9.96 -12.61
CA LEU A 35 -9.07 8.89 -12.31
C LEU A 35 -8.76 7.99 -13.51
N GLY A 36 -9.55 8.07 -14.57
CA GLY A 36 -9.48 7.11 -15.68
C GLY A 36 -10.02 5.75 -15.26
N SER A 37 -10.33 4.91 -16.24
CA SER A 37 -10.74 3.53 -15.96
C SER A 37 -9.54 2.75 -15.40
N PRO A 38 -9.72 1.93 -14.34
CA PRO A 38 -8.67 1.02 -13.90
C PRO A 38 -8.26 0.14 -15.08
N LEU A 39 -6.96 0.04 -15.34
CA LEU A 39 -6.44 -0.92 -16.33
C LEU A 39 -6.83 -2.33 -15.88
N GLU A 40 -7.36 -3.14 -16.79
CA GLU A 40 -7.60 -4.56 -16.54
C GLU A 40 -6.27 -5.21 -16.13
N ARG A 41 -6.25 -5.80 -14.93
CA ARG A 41 -5.09 -6.56 -14.44
C ARG A 41 -5.25 -8.01 -14.91
N PRO A 42 -4.22 -8.65 -15.49
CA PRO A 42 -4.29 -10.07 -15.80
C PRO A 42 -4.52 -10.87 -14.51
N GLN A 43 -5.47 -11.80 -14.53
CA GLN A 43 -5.67 -12.74 -13.43
C GLN A 43 -4.48 -13.70 -13.38
N ILE A 44 -3.72 -13.65 -12.30
CA ILE A 44 -2.69 -14.65 -12.00
C ILE A 44 -3.41 -15.85 -11.37
N PRO A 45 -3.31 -17.06 -11.95
CA PRO A 45 -3.94 -18.25 -11.36
C PRO A 45 -3.32 -18.56 -10.00
N ALA A 46 -4.14 -18.95 -9.03
CA ALA A 46 -3.69 -19.39 -7.73
C ALA A 46 -2.86 -20.69 -7.87
N GLY A 47 -1.63 -20.70 -7.38
CA GLY A 47 -0.79 -21.89 -7.30
C GLY A 47 -0.92 -22.55 -5.93
N VAL A 48 -0.97 -23.89 -5.90
CA VAL A 48 -0.89 -24.68 -4.66
C VAL A 48 0.47 -25.38 -4.66
N GLY A 49 1.33 -25.05 -3.68
CA GLY A 49 2.57 -25.79 -3.45
C GLY A 49 2.32 -27.01 -2.58
N VAL A 50 2.78 -28.18 -3.01
CA VAL A 50 2.75 -29.42 -2.22
C VAL A 50 4.19 -29.81 -1.88
N GLY A 51 4.50 -29.89 -0.60
CA GLY A 51 5.78 -30.36 -0.09
C GLY A 51 5.57 -31.53 0.87
N VAL A 52 6.44 -32.53 0.80
CA VAL A 52 6.50 -33.62 1.77
C VAL A 52 7.61 -33.26 2.77
N ALA A 53 7.25 -33.09 4.04
CA ALA A 53 8.22 -32.84 5.10
C ALA A 53 8.98 -34.14 5.39
N GLU A 54 10.30 -34.14 5.17
CA GLU A 54 11.15 -35.20 5.73
C GLU A 54 11.32 -34.93 7.22
N LYS A 55 10.99 -35.93 8.04
CA LYS A 55 11.12 -35.85 9.49
C LYS A 55 12.60 -35.65 9.84
N ALA A 56 12.94 -34.54 10.48
CA ALA A 56 14.32 -34.21 10.82
C ALA A 56 14.86 -35.20 11.87
N GLY A 57 15.64 -36.18 11.43
CA GLY A 57 16.43 -37.05 12.29
C GLY A 57 17.77 -36.39 12.63
N GLY A 58 17.81 -35.48 13.59
CA GLY A 58 19.09 -34.89 14.01
C GLY A 58 18.99 -33.90 15.16
N THR A 59 19.81 -34.11 16.18
CA THR A 59 19.92 -33.33 17.44
C THR A 59 20.59 -31.96 17.24
N GLY A 60 20.11 -31.17 16.28
CA GLY A 60 20.64 -29.84 15.97
C GLY A 60 19.58 -28.93 15.39
N GLY A 61 18.87 -28.21 16.26
CA GLY A 61 18.25 -26.89 16.01
C GLY A 61 17.53 -26.66 14.68
N GLY A 62 16.83 -27.65 14.13
CA GLY A 62 16.13 -27.53 12.84
C GLY A 62 14.64 -27.29 13.05
N ILE A 63 14.15 -26.12 12.65
CA ILE A 63 12.72 -25.86 12.54
C ILE A 63 12.16 -26.71 11.38
N ALA A 64 11.17 -27.55 11.65
CA ALA A 64 10.58 -28.42 10.63
C ALA A 64 9.48 -27.70 9.83
N SER A 65 9.65 -27.60 8.51
CA SER A 65 8.61 -27.03 7.63
C SER A 65 7.50 -28.06 7.35
N PRO A 66 6.22 -27.66 7.17
CA PRO A 66 5.74 -26.28 7.15
C PRO A 66 5.55 -25.67 8.56
N LEU A 67 5.74 -24.36 8.65
CA LEU A 67 5.30 -23.59 9.82
C LEU A 67 3.83 -23.22 9.65
N THR A 68 3.03 -23.56 10.65
CA THR A 68 1.62 -23.18 10.74
C THR A 68 1.47 -22.05 11.75
N GLU A 69 0.96 -20.90 11.33
CA GLU A 69 0.74 -19.77 12.22
C GLU A 69 -0.38 -20.07 13.23
N GLN A 70 -0.15 -19.72 14.51
CA GLN A 70 -1.17 -19.84 15.53
C GLN A 70 -2.09 -18.60 15.52
N PRO A 71 -3.40 -18.75 15.30
CA PRO A 71 -4.33 -17.62 15.23
C PRO A 71 -4.38 -16.86 16.56
N ASN A 72 -4.55 -15.54 16.50
CA ASN A 72 -4.71 -14.64 17.64
C ASN A 72 -3.53 -14.61 18.63
N THR A 73 -2.34 -15.00 18.21
CA THR A 73 -1.12 -14.95 19.05
C THR A 73 -0.23 -13.75 18.77
N ARG A 74 -0.57 -12.93 17.78
CA ARG A 74 0.21 -11.76 17.38
C ARG A 74 0.15 -10.68 18.46
N VAL A 75 1.31 -10.24 18.92
CA VAL A 75 1.47 -9.00 19.69
C VAL A 75 1.95 -7.92 18.74
N PHE A 76 1.46 -6.70 18.85
CA PHE A 76 1.78 -5.62 17.93
C PHE A 76 2.46 -4.44 18.64
N PHE A 77 3.28 -3.70 17.89
CA PHE A 77 3.77 -2.40 18.32
C PHE A 77 2.65 -1.36 18.37
N ASP A 78 2.73 -0.42 19.30
CA ASP A 78 1.66 0.56 19.61
C ASP A 78 1.74 1.87 18.81
N GLN A 79 2.68 1.98 17.87
CA GLN A 79 2.95 3.21 17.12
C GLN A 79 2.83 3.01 15.61
N PRO A 80 2.37 4.01 14.84
CA PRO A 80 2.42 3.96 13.39
C PRO A 80 3.87 4.02 12.89
N ILE A 81 4.18 3.28 11.82
CA ILE A 81 5.52 3.35 11.21
C ILE A 81 5.52 4.42 10.14
N THR A 82 6.45 5.37 10.26
CA THR A 82 6.71 6.34 9.21
C THR A 82 7.92 5.89 8.39
N SER A 83 7.77 5.92 7.08
CA SER A 83 8.88 5.74 6.12
C SER A 83 10.05 6.67 6.42
N SER A 84 11.27 6.25 6.08
CA SER A 84 12.48 7.04 6.35
C SER A 84 12.52 8.40 5.65
N ASP A 85 11.79 8.54 4.54
CA ASP A 85 11.64 9.78 3.78
C ASP A 85 10.40 10.60 4.21
N GLY A 86 9.60 10.09 5.16
CA GLY A 86 8.43 10.77 5.72
C GLY A 86 7.21 10.82 4.79
N LEU A 87 7.24 10.14 3.64
CA LEU A 87 6.20 10.26 2.62
C LEU A 87 4.99 9.34 2.91
N PHE A 88 5.25 8.20 3.54
CA PHE A 88 4.26 7.20 3.91
C PHE A 88 4.21 7.00 5.42
N ILE A 89 2.99 6.95 5.94
CA ILE A 89 2.69 6.54 7.31
C ILE A 89 1.83 5.28 7.19
N PHE A 90 2.29 4.21 7.84
CA PHE A 90 1.55 2.97 7.98
C PHE A 90 0.87 3.00 9.35
N ASP A 91 -0.44 3.22 9.36
CA ASP A 91 -1.28 3.19 10.56
C ASP A 91 -1.57 1.75 11.02
N ASP A 92 -1.24 0.77 10.18
CA ASP A 92 -1.40 -0.64 10.51
C ASP A 92 -0.43 -1.05 11.61
N LEU A 93 -0.97 -1.75 12.61
CA LEU A 93 -0.23 -2.33 13.71
C LEU A 93 0.76 -3.38 13.16
N VAL A 94 2.05 -3.19 13.42
CA VAL A 94 3.09 -4.13 13.00
C VAL A 94 3.30 -5.20 14.07
N PRO A 95 3.28 -6.50 13.71
CA PRO A 95 3.44 -7.57 14.69
C PRO A 95 4.86 -7.55 15.27
N GLN A 96 4.96 -7.39 16.59
CA GLN A 96 6.16 -7.53 17.40
C GLN A 96 6.53 -9.01 17.60
N THR A 97 5.54 -9.84 17.89
CA THR A 97 5.74 -11.27 18.15
C THR A 97 4.73 -12.09 17.36
N GLU A 98 5.21 -13.15 16.71
CA GLU A 98 4.41 -14.12 15.98
C GLU A 98 4.74 -15.53 16.48
N LYS A 99 3.70 -16.36 16.67
CA LYS A 99 3.87 -17.75 17.10
C LYS A 99 3.45 -18.71 15.99
N TYR A 100 4.25 -19.75 15.84
CA TYR A 100 4.04 -20.81 14.87
C TYR A 100 4.17 -22.17 15.54
N THR A 101 3.52 -23.15 14.96
CA THR A 101 3.76 -24.57 15.22
C THR A 101 4.47 -25.16 14.02
N ASP A 102 5.58 -25.85 14.25
CA ASP A 102 6.31 -26.56 13.21
C ASP A 102 5.66 -27.90 12.87
N ALA A 103 6.17 -28.60 11.86
CA ALA A 103 5.63 -29.89 11.42
C ALA A 103 5.77 -31.01 12.48
N ASP A 104 6.72 -30.87 13.40
CA ASP A 104 6.96 -31.81 14.51
C ASP A 104 6.16 -31.44 15.77
N GLY A 105 5.37 -30.35 15.72
CA GLY A 105 4.54 -29.87 16.82
C GLY A 105 5.25 -28.94 17.80
N ALA A 106 6.50 -28.54 17.53
CA ALA A 106 7.25 -27.61 18.37
C ALA A 106 6.77 -26.16 18.14
N GLU A 107 6.75 -25.37 19.22
CA GLU A 107 6.45 -23.94 19.15
C GLU A 107 7.68 -23.17 18.66
N VAL A 108 7.45 -22.31 17.67
CA VAL A 108 8.44 -21.39 17.12
C VAL A 108 7.93 -19.97 17.33
N VAL A 109 8.71 -19.16 18.05
CA VAL A 109 8.37 -17.76 18.33
C VAL A 109 9.32 -16.85 17.56
N ILE A 110 8.77 -16.00 16.70
CA ILE A 110 9.51 -14.98 15.98
C ILE A 110 9.32 -13.65 16.70
N ASN A 111 10.41 -13.13 17.27
CA ASN A 111 10.44 -11.80 17.87
C ASN A 111 11.08 -10.83 16.88
N LYS A 112 10.31 -9.84 16.42
CA LYS A 112 10.78 -8.81 15.51
C LYS A 112 11.44 -7.69 16.30
N ALA A 113 12.51 -7.14 15.73
CA ALA A 113 13.17 -5.97 16.30
C ALA A 113 12.21 -4.78 16.32
N ASN A 114 12.37 -3.92 17.32
CA ASN A 114 11.62 -2.68 17.40
C ASN A 114 11.97 -1.79 16.19
N PRO A 115 11.00 -1.41 15.34
CA PRO A 115 11.28 -0.52 14.21
C PRO A 115 11.56 0.94 14.63
N TYR A 116 11.29 1.34 15.89
CA TYR A 116 11.48 2.71 16.37
C TYR A 116 12.81 2.96 17.11
N GLY A 117 13.58 1.92 17.45
CA GLY A 117 14.81 2.02 18.23
C GLY A 117 15.00 0.91 19.25
#